data_AF-A0A383A0K6-F1
#
_entry.id   AF-A0A383A0K6-F1
#
_cell.length_a   1.000
_cell.length_b   1.000
_cell.length_c   1.000
_cell.angle_alpha   90.00
_cell.angle_beta   90.00
_cell.angle_gamma   90.00
#
_symmetry.space_group_name_H-M   'P 1'
#
loop_
_entity.id
_entity.type
_entity.pdbx_description
1 polymer ?
#
loop_
_entity_poly.entity_id
_entity_poly.type
_entity_poly.pdbx_seq_one_letter_code
_entity_poly.pdbx_strand_id
1 'polypeptide(L)' 'MDIKIIQDKGDFKGGYCLLDSEGIIVVNKLKPLEQRIQALGQAFSRLDITHIYIKPVIRDIIDPKEINSGMPSLK' A
#
# COMPACT_ATOMS: atom_id res chain seq x y z
N MET A 1 13.01 -0.96 -10.63
CA MET A 1 12.43 -0.96 -9.27
C MET A 1 12.08 -2.40 -8.96
N ASP A 2 12.93 -3.07 -8.19
CA ASP A 2 12.75 -4.48 -7.85
C ASP A 2 12.16 -4.54 -6.45
N ILE A 3 10.85 -4.79 -6.38
CA ILE A 3 10.09 -4.87 -5.13
C ILE A 3 9.29 -6.15 -5.15
N LYS A 4 9.44 -6.93 -4.09
CA LYS A 4 8.74 -8.21 -3.94
C LYS A 4 7.44 -7.99 -3.18
N ILE A 5 6.32 -8.43 -3.75
CA ILE A 5 5.02 -8.40 -3.07
C ILE A 5 4.71 -9.81 -2.56
N ILE A 6 4.62 -9.96 -1.24
CA ILE A 6 4.26 -11.22 -0.58
C ILE A 6 2.84 -11.08 -0.06
N GLN A 7 1.99 -12.05 -0.41
CA GLN A 7 0.61 -12.08 0.10
C GLN A 7 0.44 -13.31 0.99
N ASP A 8 0.27 -13.08 2.30
CA ASP A 8 0.23 -14.15 3.29
C ASP A 8 -0.88 -13.95 4.32
N LYS A 9 -1.13 -14.95 5.16
CA LYS A 9 -2.09 -14.95 6.26
C LYS A 9 -1.33 -14.91 7.58
N GLY A 10 -1.75 -14.06 8.50
CA GLY A 10 -1.17 -13.99 9.83
C GLY A 10 -1.69 -12.81 10.65
N ASP A 11 -1.12 -12.62 11.83
CA ASP A 11 -1.49 -11.55 12.76
C ASP A 11 -0.67 -10.26 12.53
N PHE A 12 -0.62 -9.81 11.28
CA PHE A 12 0.06 -8.57 10.91
C PHE A 12 -0.87 -7.69 10.08
N LYS A 13 -0.68 -6.37 10.11
CA LYS A 13 -1.50 -5.44 9.31
C LYS A 13 -1.12 -5.47 7.83
N GLY A 14 0.17 -5.66 7.53
CA GLY A 14 0.79 -5.55 6.21
C GLY A 14 1.64 -4.28 6.13
N GLY A 15 2.22 -4.00 4.95
CA GLY A 15 2.99 -2.79 4.68
C GLY A 15 4.36 -3.06 4.05
N TYR A 16 5.17 -2.00 3.93
CA TYR A 16 6.53 -2.05 3.39
C TYR A 16 7.55 -2.39 4.49
N CYS A 17 8.39 -3.40 4.26
CA CYS A 17 9.53 -3.73 5.08
C CYS A 17 10.81 -3.87 4.24
N LEU A 18 11.95 -3.72 4.91
CA LEU A 18 13.26 -4.05 4.37
C LEU A 18 13.67 -5.38 4.98
N LEU A 19 13.90 -6.39 4.14
CA LEU A 19 14.43 -7.68 4.56
C LEU A 19 15.75 -7.90 3.82
N ASP A 20 16.86 -8.03 4.53
CA ASP A 20 18.19 -8.19 3.94
C ASP A 20 18.55 -7.14 2.88
N SER A 21 18.10 -5.90 3.09
CA SER A 21 18.22 -4.76 2.14
C SER A 21 17.35 -4.88 0.88
N GLU A 22 16.52 -5.91 0.76
CA GLU A 22 15.50 -6.03 -0.27
C GLU A 22 14.19 -5.38 0.17
N GLY A 23 13.60 -4.57 -0.70
CA GLY A 23 12.29 -3.97 -0.48
C GLY A 23 11.17 -4.99 -0.67
N ILE A 24 10.43 -5.27 0.40
CA ILE A 24 9.31 -6.21 0.39
C ILE A 24 8.03 -5.52 0.84
N ILE A 25 6.93 -5.76 0.12
CA ILE A 25 5.59 -5.36 0.55
C ILE A 25 4.83 -6.60 0.96
N VAL A 26 4.42 -6.66 2.23
CA VAL A 26 3.62 -7.77 2.75
C VAL A 26 2.15 -7.35 2.81
N VAL A 27 1.27 -8.13 2.19
CA VAL A 27 -0.18 -7.90 2.19
C VAL A 27 -0.86 -9.02 2.95
N ASN A 28 -1.60 -8.70 4.02
CA ASN A 28 -2.37 -9.69 4.76
C ASN A 28 -3.66 -10.04 3.99
N LYS A 29 -3.77 -11.30 3.54
CA LYS A 29 -4.95 -11.82 2.83
C LYS A 29 -6.21 -11.89 3.69
N LEU A 30 -6.08 -11.89 5.02
CA LEU A 30 -7.20 -11.95 5.95
C LEU A 30 -7.84 -10.58 6.18
N LYS A 31 -7.21 -9.49 5.74
CA LYS A 31 -7.76 -8.14 5.90
C LYS A 31 -8.74 -7.79 4.77
N PRO A 32 -9.75 -6.95 5.05
CA PRO A 32 -10.65 -6.42 4.03
C PRO A 32 -9.90 -5.77 2.86
N LEU A 33 -10.53 -5.73 1.69
CA LEU A 33 -9.95 -5.19 0.47
C LEU A 33 -9.45 -3.75 0.67
N GLU A 34 -10.24 -2.93 1.36
CA GLU A 34 -9.94 -1.52 1.64
C GLU A 34 -8.63 -1.38 2.44
N GLN A 35 -8.44 -2.22 3.45
CA GLN A 35 -7.21 -2.22 4.26
C GLN A 35 -6.00 -2.69 3.44
N ARG A 36 -6.20 -3.67 2.55
CA ARG A 36 -5.13 -4.14 1.66
C ARG A 36 -4.73 -3.06 0.66
N ILE A 37 -5.70 -2.31 0.12
CA ILE A 37 -5.48 -1.15 -0.76
C ILE A 37 -4.72 -0.05 -0.02
N GLN A 38 -5.12 0.28 1.22
CA GLN A 38 -4.42 1.26 2.04
C GLN A 38 -2.98 0.84 2.35
N ALA A 39 -2.75 -0.42 2.72
CA ALA A 39 -1.41 -0.94 3.00
C ALA A 39 -0.48 -0.84 1.77
N LEU A 40 -1.02 -1.10 0.57
CA LEU A 40 -0.30 -0.93 -0.69
C LEU A 40 -0.03 0.55 -0.99
N GLY A 41 -1.01 1.44 -0.80
CA GLY A 41 -0.86 2.88 -0.98
C GLY A 41 0.26 3.45 -0.10
N GLN A 42 0.22 3.13 1.20
CA GLN A 42 1.24 3.52 2.18
C GLN A 42 2.62 2.92 1.89
N ALA A 43 2.68 1.73 1.29
CA ALA A 43 3.94 1.13 0.89
C ALA A 43 4.55 1.88 -0.30
N PHE A 44 3.73 2.17 -1.32
CA PHE A 44 4.18 2.89 -2.51
C PHE A 44 4.54 4.34 -2.24
N SER A 45 3.97 4.97 -1.21
CA SER A 45 4.31 6.35 -0.82
C SER A 45 5.75 6.50 -0.33
N ARG A 46 6.37 5.39 0.08
CA ARG A 46 7.76 5.34 0.54
C ARG A 46 8.76 5.08 -0.59
N LEU A 47 8.28 4.87 -1.81
CA LEU A 47 9.09 4.57 -2.98
C LEU A 47 9.21 5.80 -3.87
N ASP A 48 10.31 5.89 -4.60
CA ASP A 48 10.42 6.89 -5.66
C ASP A 48 9.58 6.47 -6.87
N ILE A 49 8.42 7.13 -6.99
CA ILE A 49 7.45 6.95 -8.08
C ILE A 49 7.38 8.18 -9.00
N THR A 50 8.35 9.08 -8.92
CA THR A 50 8.36 10.38 -9.63
C THR A 50 8.27 10.21 -11.14
N HIS A 51 8.92 9.18 -11.68
CA HIS A 51 9.00 8.90 -13.11
C HIS A 51 8.02 7.82 -13.60
N ILE A 52 7.10 7.38 -12.75
CA ILE A 52 6.12 6.32 -13.08
C ILE A 52 4.74 6.97 -13.28
N TYR A 53 4.13 6.74 -14.45
CA TYR A 53 2.74 7.12 -14.67
C TYR A 53 1.83 6.24 -13.81
N ILE A 54 1.06 6.89 -12.93
CA ILE A 54 0.09 6.25 -12.04
C ILE A 54 -1.24 6.96 -12.24
N LYS A 55 -2.32 6.19 -12.40
CA LYS A 55 -3.68 6.72 -12.56
C LYS A 55 -4.00 7.66 -11.38
N PRO A 56 -4.60 8.85 -11.59
CA PRO A 56 -4.83 9.84 -10.55
C PRO A 56 -5.49 9.26 -9.28
N VAL A 57 -6.54 8.46 -9.46
CA VAL A 57 -7.24 7.78 -8.33
C VAL A 57 -6.33 6.90 -7.48
N ILE A 58 -5.28 6.32 -8.06
CA ILE A 58 -4.29 5.52 -7.32
C ILE A 58 -3.29 6.44 -6.62
N ARG A 59 -2.93 7.58 -7.23
CA ARG A 59 -2.07 8.59 -6.61
C ARG A 59 -2.73 9.18 -5.36
N ASP A 60 -4.04 9.40 -5.38
CA ASP A 60 -4.80 9.87 -4.22
C ASP A 60 -4.78 8.88 -3.04
N ILE A 61 -4.67 7.57 -3.33
CA ILE A 61 -4.55 6.52 -2.32
C ILE A 61 -3.11 6.44 -1.77
N ILE A 62 -2.11 6.72 -2.61
CA ILE A 62 -0.69 6.66 -2.26
C ILE A 62 -0.25 7.90 -1.45
N ASP A 63 -0.78 9.07 -1.77
CA ASP A 63 -0.45 10.33 -1.11
C ASP A 63 -1.62 10.81 -0.23
N PRO A 64 -1.87 10.15 0.93
CA PRO A 64 -2.93 10.57 1.83
C PRO A 64 -2.49 11.88 2.51
N LYS A 65 -2.75 13.01 1.85
CA LYS A 65 -2.93 14.28 2.56
C LYS A 65 -4.04 14.04 3.58
N GLU A 66 -3.65 13.79 4.83
CA GLU A 66 -4.51 13.43 5.97
C GLU A 66 -5.91 12.90 5.59
N ILE A 67 -6.03 11.59 5.38
CA ILE A 67 -7.35 10.94 5.42
C ILE A 67 -7.78 10.91 6.90
N ASN A 68 -8.29 12.03 7.39
CA ASN A 68 -9.11 12.07 8.59
C ASN A 68 -10.34 11.18 8.35
N SER A 69 -10.49 10.16 9.18
CA SER A 69 -11.69 9.35 9.46
C SER A 69 -12.89 9.54 8.51
N GLY A 70 -12.98 8.71 7.46
CA GLY A 70 -14.20 8.60 6.65
C GLY A 70 -13.89 8.39 5.17
N MET A 71 -13.70 7.13 4.78
CA MET A 71 -13.68 6.78 3.36
C MET A 71 -15.09 7.05 2.79
N PRO A 72 -15.25 7.75 1.65
CA PRO A 72 -16.55 7.89 1.02
C PRO A 72 -16.98 6.51 0.52
N SER A 73 -18.14 6.04 0.98
CA SER A 73 -18.79 4.85 0.45
C SER A 73 -18.91 4.97 -1.06
N LEU A 74 -18.24 4.08 -1.78
CA LEU A 74 -18.53 3.83 -3.19
C LEU A 74 -19.97 3.31 -3.26
N LYS A 75 -20.89 4.20 -3.64
CA LYS A 75 -22.23 3.84 -4.10
C LYS A 75 -22.16 3.37 -5.55
#